data_AF-A0A7K2QAX4-F1
#
_entry.id   AF-A0A7K2QAX4-F1
#
_cell.length_a   1.000
_cell.length_b   1.000
_cell.length_c   1.000
_cell.angle_alpha   90.00
_cell.angle_beta   90.00
_cell.angle_gamma   90.00
#
_symmetry.space_group_name_H-M   'P 1'
#
loop_
_entity.id
_entity.type
_entity.pdbx_description
1 polymer ?
#
loop_
_entity_poly.entity_id
_entity_poly.type
_entity_poly.pdbx_seq_one_letter_code
_entity_poly.pdbx_strand_id
1 'polypeptide(L)' 'TDSVNFMAGNLTAQVRSIAEVATAVAQGDLSQKIRVDARGEILELKTTINTMVDQLSAFADEVTRVAREVGT' A
#
# COMPACT_ATOMS: atom_id res chain seq x y z
N THR A 1 6.97 27.97 -16.00
CA THR A 1 7.03 26.48 -16.14
C THR A 1 7.32 25.79 -14.81
N ASP A 2 7.83 26.50 -13.80
CA ASP A 2 8.23 25.92 -12.51
C ASP A 2 7.10 25.27 -11.72
N SER A 3 5.88 25.82 -11.74
CA SER A 3 4.73 25.22 -11.04
C SER A 3 4.33 23.85 -11.60
N VAL A 4 4.46 23.66 -12.92
CA VAL A 4 4.19 22.38 -13.58
C VAL A 4 5.30 21.37 -13.25
N ASN A 5 6.56 21.82 -13.24
CA ASN A 5 7.68 20.98 -12.83
C ASN A 5 7.57 20.54 -11.36
N PHE A 6 7.11 21.42 -10.48
CA PHE A 6 6.84 21.08 -9.07
C PHE A 6 5.69 20.07 -8.94
N MET A 7 4.61 20.26 -9.69
CA MET A 7 3.48 19.32 -9.72
C MET A 7 3.93 17.95 -10.24
N ALA A 8 4.71 17.91 -11.32
CA ALA A 8 5.25 16.66 -11.88
C ALA A 8 6.21 15.95 -10.92
N GLY A 9 7.05 16.71 -10.20
CA GLY A 9 7.94 16.17 -9.17
C GLY A 9 7.16 15.52 -8.01
N ASN A 10 6.12 16.20 -7.52
CA ASN A 10 5.26 15.66 -6.47
C ASN A 10 4.51 14.40 -6.92
N LEU A 11 3.93 14.40 -8.13
CA LEU A 11 3.27 13.21 -8.69
C LEU A 11 4.24 12.04 -8.85
N THR A 12 5.46 12.30 -9.32
CA THR A 12 6.52 11.27 -9.44
C THR A 12 6.86 10.66 -8.09
N ALA A 13 7.01 11.49 -7.05
CA ALA A 13 7.28 11.02 -5.70
C ALA A 13 6.12 10.19 -5.13
N GLN A 14 4.87 10.62 -5.36
CA GLN A 14 3.68 9.89 -4.94
C GLN A 14 3.59 8.51 -5.60
N VAL A 15 3.74 8.43 -6.92
CA VAL A 15 3.70 7.16 -7.66
C VAL A 15 4.83 6.22 -7.23
N ARG A 16 6.04 6.75 -6.99
CA ARG A 16 7.16 5.95 -6.50
C ARG A 16 6.86 5.33 -5.13
N SER A 17 6.31 6.10 -4.20
CA SER A 17 5.92 5.58 -2.87
C SER A 17 4.86 4.47 -2.98
N ILE A 18 3.92 4.58 -3.92
CA ILE A 18 2.93 3.54 -4.18
C ILE A 18 3.59 2.27 -4.71
N ALA A 19 4.52 2.40 -5.66
CA ALA A 19 5.24 1.27 -6.25
C ALA A 19 6.12 0.52 -5.22
N GLU A 20 6.74 1.25 -4.29
CA GLU A 20 7.54 0.67 -3.21
C GLU A 20 6.68 -0.21 -2.30
N VAL A 21 5.52 0.29 -1.86
CA VAL A 21 4.60 -0.48 -1.01
C VAL A 21 4.02 -1.68 -1.76
N ALA A 22 3.62 -1.51 -3.02
CA ALA A 22 3.15 -2.62 -3.85
C ALA A 22 4.22 -3.72 -4.00
N THR A 23 5.48 -3.33 -4.15
CA THR A 23 6.61 -4.26 -4.21
C THR A 23 6.81 -5.00 -2.88
N ALA A 24 6.74 -4.29 -1.75
CA ALA A 24 6.85 -4.88 -0.42
C ALA A 24 5.73 -5.92 -0.16
N VAL A 25 4.50 -5.58 -0.54
CA VAL A 25 3.34 -6.49 -0.44
C VAL A 25 3.56 -7.74 -1.29
N ALA A 26 4.07 -7.60 -2.51
CA ALA A 26 4.39 -8.73 -3.38
C ALA A 26 5.49 -9.64 -2.79
N GLN A 27 6.37 -9.08 -1.95
CA GLN A 27 7.38 -9.82 -1.19
C GLN A 27 6.86 -10.40 0.13
N GLY A 28 5.59 -10.16 0.47
CA GLY A 28 4.95 -10.64 1.70
C GLY A 28 5.08 -9.71 2.91
N ASP A 29 5.67 -8.52 2.76
CA ASP A 29 5.67 -7.50 3.82
C ASP A 29 4.35 -6.71 3.79
N LEU A 30 3.40 -7.16 4.61
CA LEU A 30 2.09 -6.54 4.78
C LEU A 30 2.06 -5.44 5.84
N SER A 31 3.22 -5.06 6.40
CA SER A 31 3.31 -3.98 7.39
C SER A 31 3.47 -2.59 6.74
N GLN A 32 3.83 -2.55 5.45
CA GLN A 32 4.06 -1.30 4.73
C GLN A 32 2.76 -0.61 4.32
N LYS A 33 2.75 0.72 4.45
CA LYS A 33 1.63 1.57 4.07
C LYS A 33 2.11 2.81 3.35
N ILE A 34 1.34 3.25 2.37
CA ILE A 34 1.57 4.48 1.65
C ILE A 34 1.17 5.63 2.58
N ARG A 35 2.15 6.46 2.97
CA ARG A 35 1.95 7.58 3.90
C ARG A 35 1.97 8.95 3.24
N VAL A 36 2.56 9.06 2.04
CA VAL A 36 2.65 10.33 1.30
C VAL A 36 1.29 10.98 1.11
N ASP A 37 1.24 12.31 1.20
CA ASP A 37 0.03 13.08 0.92
C ASP A 37 -0.34 12.98 -0.56
N ALA A 38 -1.63 12.77 -0.83
CA ALA A 38 -2.17 12.59 -2.16
C ALA A 38 -3.54 13.27 -2.27
N ARG A 39 -3.95 13.61 -3.49
CA ARG A 39 -5.26 14.20 -3.81
C ARG A 39 -5.78 13.61 -5.12
N GLY A 40 -7.09 13.70 -5.33
CA GLY A 40 -7.74 13.19 -6.55
C GLY A 40 -7.50 11.69 -6.74
N GLU A 41 -7.23 11.27 -7.98
CA GLU A 41 -7.04 9.86 -8.36
C GLU A 41 -5.89 9.19 -7.60
N ILE A 42 -4.83 9.93 -7.25
CA ILE A 42 -3.70 9.36 -6.48
C ILE A 42 -4.12 9.05 -5.04
N LEU A 43 -5.04 9.83 -4.46
CA LEU A 43 -5.59 9.54 -3.13
C LEU A 43 -6.45 8.29 -3.16
N GLU A 44 -7.27 8.13 -4.19
CA GLU A 44 -8.08 6.93 -4.39
C GLU A 44 -7.20 5.69 -4.58
N LEU A 45 -6.15 5.79 -5.40
CA LEU A 45 -5.18 4.72 -5.59
C LEU A 45 -4.46 4.36 -4.27
N LYS A 46 -3.95 5.36 -3.55
CA LYS A 46 -3.34 5.19 -2.21
C LYS A 46 -4.28 4.45 -1.27
N THR A 47 -5.54 4.86 -1.22
CA THR A 47 -6.54 4.29 -0.32
C THR A 47 -6.84 2.84 -0.69
N THR A 48 -7.01 2.57 -1.98
CA THR A 48 -7.24 1.22 -2.52
C THR A 48 -6.11 0.27 -2.15
N ILE A 49 -4.86 0.67 -2.39
CA ILE A 49 -3.70 -0.15 -2.06
C ILE A 49 -3.56 -0.35 -0.55
N ASN A 50 -3.69 0.71 0.26
CA ASN A 50 -3.63 0.55 1.71
C ASN A 50 -4.72 -0.40 2.22
N THR A 51 -5.94 -0.30 1.69
CA THR A 51 -7.05 -1.20 2.05
C THR A 51 -6.74 -2.65 1.67
N MET A 52 -6.16 -2.89 0.48
CA MET A 52 -5.70 -4.21 0.07
C MET A 52 -4.67 -4.77 1.06
N VAL A 53 -3.71 -3.96 1.51
CA VAL A 53 -2.73 -4.39 2.54
C VAL A 53 -3.41 -4.78 3.85
N ASP A 54 -4.39 -4.00 4.32
CA ASP A 54 -5.13 -4.32 5.56
C ASP A 54 -5.86 -5.67 5.43
N GLN A 55 -6.54 -5.88 4.31
CA GLN A 55 -7.28 -7.12 4.06
C GLN A 55 -6.35 -8.33 3.98
N LEU A 56 -5.22 -8.21 3.28
CA LEU A 56 -4.23 -9.29 3.20
C LEU A 56 -3.62 -9.60 4.57
N SER A 57 -3.33 -8.57 5.38
CA SER A 57 -2.79 -8.78 6.73
C SER A 57 -3.78 -9.52 7.62
N ALA A 58 -5.05 -9.10 7.62
CA ALA A 58 -6.11 -9.77 8.37
C ALA A 58 -6.31 -11.22 7.90
N PHE A 59 -6.23 -11.47 6.59
CA PHE A 59 -6.31 -12.83 6.05
C PHE A 59 -5.12 -13.70 6.50
N ALA A 60 -3.91 -13.17 6.52
CA ALA A 60 -2.73 -13.89 6.99
C ALA A 60 -2.83 -14.27 8.48
N ASP A 61 -3.35 -13.35 9.31
CA ASP A 61 -3.62 -13.61 10.72
C ASP A 61 -4.65 -14.72 10.90
N GLU A 62 -5.71 -14.70 10.09
CA GLU A 62 -6.78 -15.69 10.12
C GLU A 62 -6.30 -17.09 9.69
N VAL A 63 -5.49 -17.17 8.63
CA VAL A 63 -4.85 -18.43 8.22
C VAL A 63 -3.98 -18.99 9.34
N THR A 64 -3.22 -18.13 10.03
CA THR A 64 -2.38 -18.53 11.15
C THR A 64 -3.21 -19.04 12.33
N ARG A 65 -4.38 -18.42 12.59
CA ARG A 65 -5.33 -18.87 13.62
C ARG A 65 -5.89 -20.26 13.29
N VAL A 66 -6.43 -20.43 12.08
CA VAL A 66 -7.02 -21.70 11.62
C VAL A 66 -5.98 -22.83 11.63
N ALA A 67 -4.75 -22.56 11.21
CA ALA A 67 -3.68 -23.56 11.24
C ALA A 67 -3.38 -24.10 12.65
N ARG A 68 -3.52 -23.26 13.69
CA ARG A 68 -3.37 -23.71 15.09
C ARG A 68 -4.56 -24.55 15.54
N GLU A 69 -5.78 -24.16 15.20
CA GLU A 69 -7.00 -24.87 15.62
C GLU A 69 -7.17 -26.23 14.94
N VAL A 70 -6.78 -26.35 13.67
CA VAL A 70 -6.84 -27.62 12.94
C VAL A 70 -5.67 -28.55 13.31
N GLY A 71 -4.56 -27.97 13.82
CA GLY A 71 -3.36 -28.71 14.20
C GLY A 71 -3.37 -29.30 15.62
N THR A 72 -4.39 -29.03 16.44
CA THR A 72 -4.61 -29.61 17.78
C THR A 72 -5.72 -30.63 17.77
#